data_AF-A0A962VEW7-F1
#
_entry.id   AF-A0A962VEW7-F1
#
_cell.length_a   1.000
_cell.length_b   1.000
_cell.length_c   1.000
_cell.angle_alpha   90.00
_cell.angle_beta   90.00
_cell.angle_gamma   90.00
#
_symmetry.space_group_name_H-M   'P 1'
#
loop_
_entity.id
_entity.type
_entity.pdbx_description
1 polymer ?
#
loop_
_entity_poly.entity_id
_entity_poly.type
_entity_poly.pdbx_seq_one_letter_code
_entity_poly.pdbx_strand_id
1 'polypeptide(L)'
;IKTTILNGRNGVMPPMGQAVGDEQAVDEVVAYVMSLSGMVSAEAGAAGKAKFEQICAACHMPDGTGNPALGAPNLTNDSWLYGGSRGAIKKTIMEGRQGMMPAHEEFLGDDKIHVLAAYVYSLSQQK
;
A
#
# COMPACT_ATOMS: atom_id res chain seq x y z
N ILE A 1 11.68 4.31 9.92
CA ILE A 1 12.24 5.41 9.10
C ILE A 1 13.74 5.23 8.88
N LYS A 2 14.59 5.29 9.92
CA LYS A 2 16.06 5.13 9.78
C LYS A 2 16.47 3.90 8.97
N THR A 3 15.95 2.71 9.31
CA THR A 3 16.22 1.45 8.59
C THR A 3 15.89 1.53 7.09
N THR A 4 14.79 2.20 6.72
CA THR A 4 14.41 2.38 5.31
C THR A 4 15.39 3.29 4.59
N ILE A 5 15.85 4.37 5.22
CA ILE A 5 16.82 5.28 4.58
C ILE A 5 18.17 4.58 4.41
N LEU A 6 18.59 3.83 5.44
CA LEU A 6 19.87 3.12 5.46
C LEU A 6 19.90 1.99 4.43
N ASN A 7 19.01 1.01 4.58
CA ASN A 7 19.03 -0.23 3.78
C ASN A 7 18.17 -0.17 2.52
N GLY A 8 17.41 0.90 2.32
CA GLY A 8 16.36 0.93 1.32
C GLY A 8 15.10 0.17 1.75
N ARG A 9 14.11 0.15 0.85
CA ARG A 9 12.90 -0.68 0.97
C ARG A 9 12.31 -0.95 -0.40
N ASN A 10 11.92 -2.19 -0.62
CA ASN A 10 11.17 -2.61 -1.79
C ASN A 10 9.73 -2.94 -1.39
N GLY A 11 8.77 -2.52 -2.20
CA GLY A 11 7.39 -2.95 -2.13
C GLY A 11 6.98 -3.53 -3.47
N VAL A 12 6.59 -4.80 -3.48
CA VAL A 12 6.20 -5.51 -4.70
C VAL A 12 4.77 -6.00 -4.54
N MET A 13 3.88 -5.45 -5.35
CA MET A 13 2.54 -5.97 -5.56
C MET A 13 2.52 -6.62 -6.95
N PRO A 14 2.37 -7.95 -7.06
CA PRO A 14 2.26 -8.60 -8.37
C PRO A 14 0.96 -8.18 -9.08
N PRO A 15 0.89 -8.33 -10.42
CA PRO A 15 -0.37 -8.20 -11.15
C PRO A 15 -1.39 -9.23 -10.65
N MET A 16 -2.51 -8.77 -10.11
CA MET A 16 -3.53 -9.62 -9.48
C MET A 16 -4.77 -9.82 -10.34
N GLY A 17 -4.90 -9.15 -11.49
CA GLY A 17 -6.10 -9.20 -12.33
C GLY A 17 -6.58 -10.63 -12.62
N GLN A 18 -5.68 -11.51 -13.09
CA GLN A 18 -6.00 -12.91 -13.37
C GLN A 18 -6.33 -13.73 -12.11
N ALA A 19 -5.68 -13.43 -10.98
CA ALA A 19 -5.91 -14.15 -9.73
C ALA A 19 -7.26 -13.77 -9.11
N VAL A 20 -7.68 -12.50 -9.26
CA VAL A 20 -8.96 -12.00 -8.76
C VAL A 20 -10.13 -12.58 -9.54
N GLY A 21 -10.03 -12.63 -10.88
CA GLY A 21 -11.02 -13.24 -11.76
C GLY A 21 -11.35 -12.36 -12.95
N ASP A 22 -12.64 -12.15 -13.20
CA ASP A 22 -13.14 -11.29 -14.26
C ASP A 22 -13.14 -9.80 -13.86
N GLU A 23 -13.54 -8.95 -14.81
CA GLU A 23 -13.59 -7.51 -14.60
C GLU A 23 -14.54 -7.10 -13.46
N GLN A 24 -15.64 -7.83 -13.29
CA GLN A 24 -16.60 -7.57 -12.22
C GLN A 24 -15.96 -7.87 -10.85
N ALA A 25 -15.30 -9.01 -10.70
CA ALA A 25 -14.60 -9.38 -9.47
C ALA A 25 -13.53 -8.34 -9.10
N VAL A 26 -12.80 -7.83 -10.09
CA VAL A 26 -11.82 -6.74 -9.86
C VAL A 26 -12.53 -5.49 -9.37
N ASP A 27 -13.62 -5.10 -9.99
CA ASP A 27 -14.41 -3.92 -9.64
C ASP A 27 -15.03 -3.99 -8.24
N GLU A 28 -15.42 -5.18 -7.80
CA GLU A 28 -15.91 -5.47 -6.44
C GLU A 28 -14.79 -5.36 -5.42
N VAL A 29 -13.61 -5.94 -5.70
CA VAL A 29 -12.42 -5.79 -4.83
C VAL A 29 -12.00 -4.32 -4.73
N VAL A 30 -12.03 -3.57 -5.83
CA VAL A 30 -11.75 -2.13 -5.82
C VAL A 30 -12.73 -1.40 -4.89
N ALA A 31 -14.03 -1.71 -4.96
CA ALA A 31 -15.02 -1.10 -4.09
C ALA A 31 -14.77 -1.44 -2.61
N TYR A 32 -14.39 -2.69 -2.31
CA TYR A 32 -14.02 -3.09 -0.95
C TYR A 32 -12.79 -2.35 -0.44
N VAL A 33 -11.72 -2.25 -1.25
CA VAL A 33 -10.51 -1.51 -0.88
C VAL A 33 -10.82 -0.03 -0.62
N MET A 34 -11.70 0.58 -1.40
CA MET A 34 -12.15 1.96 -1.18
C MET A 34 -12.98 2.10 0.10
N SER A 35 -13.75 1.09 0.50
CA SER A 35 -14.54 1.15 1.74
C SER A 35 -13.68 1.05 2.99
N LEU A 36 -12.51 0.40 2.92
CA LEU A 36 -11.55 0.32 4.02
C LEU A 36 -11.03 1.69 4.48
N SER A 37 -10.89 2.64 3.55
CA SER A 37 -10.51 4.04 3.82
C SER A 37 -11.71 5.00 3.91
N GLY A 38 -12.94 4.46 3.90
CA GLY A 38 -14.16 5.28 3.99
C GLY A 38 -14.48 6.11 2.75
N MET A 39 -13.82 5.88 1.61
CA MET A 39 -14.11 6.60 0.35
C MET A 39 -15.47 6.21 -0.24
N VAL A 40 -15.96 5.03 0.09
CA VAL A 40 -17.30 4.53 -0.21
C VAL A 40 -17.89 3.84 1.02
N SER A 41 -19.20 3.62 1.03
CA SER A 41 -19.86 2.95 2.16
C SER A 41 -19.44 1.47 2.27
N ALA A 42 -19.57 0.91 3.46
CA ALA A 42 -19.24 -0.51 3.70
C ALA A 42 -20.13 -1.44 2.85
N GLU A 43 -21.40 -1.06 2.66
CA GLU A 43 -22.37 -1.77 1.84
C GLU A 43 -21.94 -1.78 0.36
N ALA A 44 -21.43 -0.66 -0.15
CA ALA A 44 -20.92 -0.57 -1.52
C ALA A 44 -19.69 -1.47 -1.75
N GLY A 45 -18.89 -1.71 -0.72
CA GLY A 45 -17.72 -2.60 -0.77
C GLY A 45 -18.01 -4.07 -0.45
N ALA A 46 -19.19 -4.42 0.06
CA ALA A 46 -19.44 -5.72 0.68
C ALA A 46 -19.18 -6.92 -0.26
N ALA A 47 -19.48 -6.76 -1.56
CA ALA A 47 -19.30 -7.82 -2.56
C ALA A 47 -17.82 -8.25 -2.72
N GLY A 48 -16.88 -7.32 -2.59
CA GLY A 48 -15.45 -7.60 -2.75
C GLY A 48 -14.76 -8.23 -1.53
N LYS A 49 -15.43 -8.24 -0.37
CA LYS A 49 -14.82 -8.64 0.91
C LYS A 49 -14.24 -10.05 0.88
N ALA A 50 -15.04 -11.03 0.45
CA ALA A 50 -14.62 -12.43 0.42
C ALA A 50 -13.39 -12.64 -0.48
N LYS A 51 -13.34 -11.93 -1.61
CA LYS A 51 -12.21 -12.00 -2.54
C LYS A 51 -10.95 -11.35 -1.96
N PHE A 52 -11.10 -10.22 -1.26
CA PHE A 52 -10.00 -9.58 -0.55
C PHE A 52 -9.43 -10.50 0.54
N GLU A 53 -10.28 -11.13 1.35
CA GLU A 53 -9.84 -12.07 2.40
C GLU A 53 -9.08 -13.28 1.83
N GLN A 54 -9.49 -13.77 0.66
CA GLN A 54 -8.85 -14.92 0.00
C GLN A 54 -7.49 -14.58 -0.63
N ILE A 55 -7.33 -13.37 -1.18
CA ILE A 55 -6.22 -13.05 -2.08
C ILE A 55 -5.32 -11.94 -1.53
N CYS A 56 -5.92 -10.89 -1.00
CA CYS A 56 -5.23 -9.65 -0.65
C CYS A 56 -4.75 -9.66 0.81
N ALA A 57 -5.51 -10.29 1.71
CA ALA A 57 -5.23 -10.29 3.15
C ALA A 57 -3.89 -10.96 3.52
N ALA A 58 -3.36 -11.84 2.68
CA ALA A 58 -2.04 -12.44 2.88
C ALA A 58 -0.92 -11.40 2.97
N CYS A 59 -1.04 -10.29 2.23
CA CYS A 59 -0.07 -9.20 2.23
C CYS A 59 -0.60 -7.95 2.93
N HIS A 60 -1.89 -7.63 2.77
CA HIS A 60 -2.49 -6.41 3.28
C HIS A 60 -3.16 -6.55 4.65
N MET A 61 -3.08 -7.74 5.25
CA MET A 61 -3.81 -8.13 6.48
C MET A 61 -5.33 -8.19 6.27
N PRO A 62 -6.07 -8.98 7.07
CA PRO A 62 -7.53 -9.11 6.92
C PRO A 62 -8.30 -7.80 7.12
N ASP A 63 -7.77 -6.91 7.95
CA ASP A 63 -8.32 -5.59 8.24
C ASP A 63 -7.79 -4.49 7.30
N GLY A 64 -6.91 -4.85 6.35
CA GLY A 64 -6.33 -3.89 5.41
C GLY A 64 -5.24 -2.99 6.00
N THR A 65 -4.75 -3.25 7.22
CA THR A 65 -3.74 -2.37 7.85
C THR A 65 -2.37 -2.43 7.18
N GLY A 66 -2.18 -3.36 6.24
CA GLY A 66 -0.92 -3.55 5.55
C GLY A 66 0.09 -4.35 6.36
N ASN A 67 1.14 -4.80 5.68
CA ASN A 67 2.28 -5.48 6.28
C ASN A 67 3.56 -4.71 5.96
N PRO A 68 4.09 -3.92 6.92
CA PRO A 68 5.29 -3.13 6.70
C PRO A 68 6.51 -3.95 6.28
N ALA A 69 6.65 -5.19 6.79
CA ALA A 69 7.77 -6.07 6.46
C ALA A 69 7.77 -6.51 5.00
N LEU A 70 6.59 -6.63 4.38
CA LEU A 70 6.45 -6.96 2.95
C LEU A 70 6.43 -5.72 2.03
N GLY A 71 6.44 -4.51 2.60
CA GLY A 71 6.23 -3.31 1.80
C GLY A 71 4.75 -3.02 1.47
N ALA A 72 3.82 -3.83 1.98
CA ALA A 72 2.40 -3.68 1.69
C ALA A 72 1.82 -2.48 2.47
N PRO A 73 1.23 -1.48 1.77
CA PRO A 73 0.68 -0.29 2.41
C PRO A 73 -0.58 -0.60 3.23
N ASN A 74 -0.84 0.27 4.19
CA ASN A 74 -2.12 0.37 4.89
C ASN A 74 -3.17 0.94 3.93
N LEU A 75 -4.29 0.24 3.76
CA LEU A 75 -5.39 0.60 2.87
C LEU A 75 -6.56 1.28 3.61
N THR A 76 -6.47 1.41 4.94
CA THR A 76 -7.50 1.97 5.81
C THR A 76 -7.31 3.47 6.07
N ASN A 77 -6.32 4.10 5.45
CA ASN A 77 -5.98 5.50 5.63
C ASN A 77 -6.02 6.27 4.31
N ASP A 78 -5.75 7.57 4.39
CA ASP A 78 -5.83 8.48 3.24
C ASP A 78 -4.51 8.61 2.47
N SER A 79 -3.53 7.74 2.72
CA SER A 79 -2.18 7.84 2.14
C SER A 79 -2.02 6.98 0.88
N TRP A 80 -2.22 7.59 -0.30
CA TRP A 80 -2.19 6.89 -1.59
C TRP A 80 -1.06 7.35 -2.51
N LEU A 81 0.04 6.59 -2.57
CA LEU A 81 1.19 6.91 -3.42
C LEU A 81 0.87 6.84 -4.93
N TYR A 82 0.05 5.87 -5.34
CA TYR A 82 -0.29 5.62 -6.75
C TYR A 82 -1.69 6.16 -7.14
N GLY A 83 -2.29 6.99 -6.29
CA GLY A 83 -3.64 7.54 -6.45
C GLY A 83 -4.74 6.67 -5.84
N GLY A 84 -5.70 7.31 -5.16
CA GLY A 84 -6.84 6.65 -4.49
C GLY A 84 -8.14 6.61 -5.30
N SER A 85 -8.11 7.03 -6.58
CA SER A 85 -9.30 6.94 -7.43
C SER A 85 -9.63 5.49 -7.80
N ARG A 86 -10.90 5.19 -8.08
CA ARG A 86 -11.34 3.85 -8.53
C ARG A 86 -10.48 3.30 -9.67
N GLY A 87 -10.20 4.12 -10.68
CA GLY A 87 -9.36 3.74 -11.81
C GLY A 87 -7.90 3.50 -11.44
N ALA A 88 -7.33 4.27 -10.51
CA ALA A 88 -5.96 4.09 -10.06
C ALA A 88 -5.79 2.81 -9.22
N ILE A 89 -6.76 2.51 -8.35
CA ILE A 89 -6.79 1.26 -7.58
C ILE A 89 -6.97 0.07 -8.51
N LYS A 90 -7.92 0.14 -9.46
CA LYS A 90 -8.12 -0.91 -10.48
C LYS A 90 -6.84 -1.16 -11.28
N LYS A 91 -6.18 -0.11 -11.75
CA LYS A 91 -4.90 -0.22 -12.47
C LYS A 91 -3.83 -0.91 -11.62
N THR A 92 -3.74 -0.56 -10.34
CA THR A 92 -2.79 -1.17 -9.40
C THR A 92 -3.06 -2.66 -9.19
N ILE A 93 -4.33 -3.07 -9.08
CA ILE A 93 -4.70 -4.49 -8.99
C ILE A 93 -4.39 -5.23 -10.29
N MET A 94 -4.68 -4.62 -11.44
CA MET A 94 -4.49 -5.26 -12.74
C MET A 94 -3.03 -5.40 -13.14
N GLU A 95 -2.23 -4.36 -12.96
CA GLU A 95 -0.86 -4.26 -13.47
C GLU A 95 0.21 -4.49 -12.40
N GLY A 96 -0.18 -4.50 -11.12
CA GLY A 96 0.76 -4.55 -10.00
C GLY A 96 1.54 -3.24 -9.82
N ARG A 97 2.46 -3.23 -8.86
CA ARG A 97 3.36 -2.11 -8.54
C ARG A 97 4.70 -2.62 -8.05
N GLN A 98 5.76 -1.91 -8.40
CA GLN A 98 7.11 -2.16 -7.91
C GLN A 98 7.73 -0.83 -7.44
N GLY A 99 7.56 -0.54 -6.16
CA GLY A 99 8.14 0.63 -5.51
C GLY A 99 9.53 0.30 -4.98
N MET A 100 10.51 1.16 -5.26
CA MET A 100 11.88 1.03 -4.78
C MET A 100 12.32 2.32 -4.10
N MET A 101 12.71 2.19 -2.83
CA MET A 101 13.46 3.20 -2.10
C MET A 101 14.90 2.67 -2.00
N PRO A 102 15.88 3.26 -2.68
CA PRO A 102 17.26 2.78 -2.67
C PRO A 102 17.93 2.87 -1.30
N ALA A 103 18.93 2.02 -1.04
CA ALA A 103 19.79 2.19 0.12
C ALA A 103 20.63 3.47 -0.02
N HIS A 104 20.69 4.27 1.05
CA HIS A 104 21.48 5.50 1.06
C HIS A 104 22.73 5.40 1.94
N GLU A 105 22.98 4.24 2.58
CA GLU A 105 24.12 4.03 3.49
C GLU A 105 25.45 4.44 2.87
N GLU A 106 25.79 3.91 1.69
CA GLU A 106 27.07 4.18 1.01
C GLU A 106 27.24 5.66 0.62
N PHE A 107 26.14 6.38 0.36
CA PHE A 107 26.18 7.77 -0.10
C PHE A 107 26.23 8.78 1.05
N LEU A 108 25.58 8.47 2.17
CA LEU A 108 25.31 9.43 3.24
C LEU A 108 26.02 9.09 4.56
N GLY A 109 26.26 7.81 4.84
CA GLY A 109 26.76 7.34 6.14
C GLY A 109 25.73 7.47 7.27
N ASP A 110 25.98 6.77 8.39
CA ASP A 110 24.99 6.64 9.47
C ASP A 110 24.60 7.98 10.13
N ASP A 111 25.56 8.88 10.36
CA ASP A 111 25.31 10.17 11.03
C ASP A 111 24.33 11.04 10.24
N LYS A 112 24.55 11.22 8.94
CA LYS A 112 23.64 12.00 8.08
C LYS A 112 22.28 11.33 7.96
N ILE A 113 22.25 10.00 7.88
CA ILE A 113 21.00 9.23 7.85
C ILE A 113 20.22 9.39 9.15
N HIS A 114 20.89 9.45 10.30
CA HIS A 114 20.24 9.67 11.59
C HIS A 114 19.55 11.04 11.64
N VAL A 115 20.25 12.09 11.20
CA VAL A 115 19.69 13.45 11.11
C VAL A 115 18.53 13.51 10.10
N LEU A 116 18.67 12.89 8.93
CA LEU A 116 17.59 12.82 7.94
C LEU A 116 16.38 12.05 8.45
N ALA A 117 16.59 10.95 9.17
CA ALA A 117 15.51 10.19 9.79
C ALA A 117 14.76 11.04 10.83
N ALA A 118 15.49 11.83 11.63
CA ALA A 118 14.89 12.77 12.57
C ALA A 118 14.10 13.87 11.85
N TYR A 119 14.62 14.42 10.75
CA TYR A 119 13.91 15.41 9.93
C TYR A 119 12.62 14.84 9.35
N VAL A 120 12.66 13.69 8.69
CA VAL A 120 11.46 13.02 8.14
C VAL A 120 10.45 12.71 9.24
N TYR A 121 10.92 12.27 10.41
CA TYR A 121 10.04 12.05 11.56
C TYR A 121 9.38 13.37 12.01
N SER A 122 10.12 14.48 12.06
CA SER A 122 9.58 15.79 12.45
C SER A 122 8.47 16.29 11.52
N LEU A 123 8.54 15.97 10.20
CA LEU A 123 7.49 16.35 9.25
C LEU A 123 6.13 15.73 9.59
N SER A 124 6.12 14.54 10.21
CA SER A 124 4.87 13.90 10.67
C SER A 124 4.27 14.53 11.93
N GLN A 125 5.02 15.39 12.62
CA GLN A 125 4.59 16.07 13.85
C GLN A 125 4.10 17.50 13.61
N GLN A 126 4.36 18.04 12.41
CA GLN A 126 3.86 19.35 12.00
C GLN A 126 2.40 19.18 11.54
N LYS A 127 1.46 19.45 12.44
CA LYS A 127 0.03 19.57 12.14
C LYS A 127 -0.34 21.03 11.92
#